data_AF-A0A1J0TLW9-F1
#
_entry.id   AF-A0A1J0TLW9-F1
#
_cell.length_a   1.000
_cell.length_b   1.000
_cell.length_c   1.000
_cell.angle_alpha   90.00
_cell.angle_beta   90.00
_cell.angle_gamma   90.00
#
_symmetry.space_group_name_H-M   'P 1'
#
loop_
_entity.id
_entity.type
_entity.pdbx_description
1 polymer ?
#
loop_
_entity_poly.entity_id
_entity_poly.type
_entity_poly.pdbx_seq_one_letter_code
_entity_poly.pdbx_strand_id
1 'polypeptide(L)'
;MGETFKAAPEEVAGAAVLFDDIADDASASTDYIRAECSVQQGLGAGVLALLSAPLAATADFMSSRYGGLAAVTRSTGVELNRVAWMYADQEAQTYDALNANILFEELIDAHYDPYTPAPGPAAPFLDPVTYRKAEEVDLPLSEVGAEDIRQVIADAAGWLGDVDDAIHAATGWSPLLQFVEPLTGNWNDLKRIGDAYRIAAEGMETCGSNVRAGYEQLDPHWDGAAAQSFTEHAERQAAAMEWEGPVGRVAKEMCFFTSDKVRQAAISGVQRLATMLEAEVSLENTTQALKFAVKKIPWIGTYIQVNAIVEIIRQAASQIDDLVDSVREIVEALEGFLAAMASPSGYLNEKFEEKLAPITDAYTDTKTKAELAMDIASVADTGDTYNAPKSGYVVGDDPWADAV
;
A
#
# COMPACT_ATOMS: atom_id res chain seq x y z
N MET A 1 20.36 10.22 39.18
CA MET A 1 19.66 9.52 40.29
C MET A 1 18.90 8.45 39.56
N GLY A 2 19.36 7.20 39.61
CA GLY A 2 18.72 6.10 38.89
C GLY A 2 17.33 5.82 39.43
N GLU A 3 16.43 5.32 38.58
CA GLU A 3 15.11 4.82 38.97
C GLU A 3 15.26 3.50 39.71
N THR A 4 14.58 3.37 40.86
CA THR A 4 14.56 2.14 41.65
C THR A 4 13.56 1.16 41.04
N PHE A 5 13.95 -0.11 40.89
CA PHE A 5 13.10 -1.16 40.35
C PHE A 5 11.74 -1.22 41.05
N LYS A 6 10.68 -1.29 40.24
CA LYS A 6 9.30 -1.45 40.67
C LYS A 6 8.47 -1.98 39.50
N ALA A 7 7.65 -3.00 39.71
CA ALA A 7 6.71 -3.46 38.69
C ALA A 7 5.32 -3.72 39.28
N ALA A 8 4.27 -3.48 38.50
CA ALA A 8 2.93 -4.00 38.76
C ALA A 8 2.63 -5.12 37.76
N PRO A 9 2.72 -6.41 38.15
CA PRO A 9 2.63 -7.52 37.21
C PRO A 9 1.28 -7.58 36.47
N GLU A 10 0.19 -7.15 37.10
CA GLU A 10 -1.14 -7.07 36.47
C GLU A 10 -1.19 -6.01 35.34
N GLU A 11 -0.43 -4.92 35.48
CA GLU A 11 -0.33 -3.85 34.45
C GLU A 11 0.53 -4.33 33.28
N VAL A 12 1.66 -4.99 33.56
CA VAL A 12 2.52 -5.61 32.53
C VAL A 12 1.73 -6.67 31.74
N ALA A 13 0.93 -7.49 32.43
CA ALA A 13 0.04 -8.43 31.79
C ALA A 13 -1.08 -7.76 30.97
N GLY A 14 -1.59 -6.61 31.42
CA GLY A 14 -2.53 -5.79 30.66
C GLY A 14 -1.95 -5.31 29.33
N ALA A 15 -0.71 -4.81 29.36
CA ALA A 15 0.03 -4.46 28.15
C ALA A 15 0.28 -5.68 27.25
N ALA A 16 0.56 -6.85 27.82
CA ALA A 16 0.71 -8.09 27.04
C ALA A 16 -0.53 -8.42 26.20
N VAL A 17 -1.73 -8.32 26.79
CA VAL A 17 -3.01 -8.53 26.10
C VAL A 17 -3.21 -7.49 25.00
N LEU A 18 -2.95 -6.21 25.29
CA LEU A 18 -3.05 -5.14 24.29
C LEU A 18 -2.12 -5.38 23.09
N PHE A 19 -0.89 -5.81 23.32
CA PHE A 19 0.06 -6.10 22.23
C PHE A 19 -0.38 -7.30 21.38
N ASP A 20 -1.03 -8.31 21.96
CA ASP A 20 -1.61 -9.42 21.20
C ASP A 20 -2.78 -8.94 20.32
N ASP A 21 -3.68 -8.11 20.86
CA ASP A 21 -4.78 -7.49 20.12
C ASP A 21 -4.27 -6.61 18.96
N ILE A 22 -3.24 -5.78 19.20
CA ILE A 22 -2.62 -4.96 18.14
C ILE A 22 -1.95 -5.84 17.08
N ALA A 23 -1.36 -6.98 17.47
CA ALA A 23 -0.78 -7.92 16.52
C ALA A 23 -1.82 -8.61 15.64
N ASP A 24 -3.03 -8.85 16.16
CA ASP A 24 -4.18 -9.31 15.36
C ASP A 24 -4.57 -8.26 14.32
N ASP A 25 -4.69 -6.99 14.71
CA ASP A 25 -5.00 -5.89 13.78
C ASP A 25 -3.91 -5.73 12.70
N ALA A 26 -2.63 -5.78 13.08
CA ALA A 26 -1.51 -5.74 12.15
C ALA A 26 -1.50 -6.94 11.18
N SER A 27 -1.93 -8.12 11.65
CA SER A 27 -2.12 -9.30 10.81
C SER A 27 -3.29 -9.12 9.85
N ALA A 28 -4.38 -8.49 10.27
CA ALA A 28 -5.51 -8.17 9.40
C ALA A 28 -5.10 -7.21 8.27
N SER A 29 -4.30 -6.18 8.55
CA SER A 29 -3.72 -5.30 7.53
C SER A 29 -2.80 -6.06 6.57
N THR A 30 -2.08 -7.08 7.06
CA THR A 30 -1.26 -7.97 6.22
C THR A 30 -2.11 -8.77 5.24
N ASP A 31 -3.20 -9.38 5.73
CA ASP A 31 -4.12 -10.15 4.90
C ASP A 31 -4.88 -9.28 3.92
N TYR A 32 -5.19 -8.05 4.31
CA TYR A 32 -5.80 -7.05 3.43
C TYR A 32 -4.90 -6.75 2.22
N ILE A 33 -3.59 -6.58 2.40
CA ILE A 33 -2.65 -6.39 1.27
C ILE A 33 -2.75 -7.57 0.29
N ARG A 34 -2.75 -8.80 0.80
CA ARG A 34 -2.80 -10.02 -0.03
C ARG A 34 -4.10 -10.10 -0.83
N ALA A 35 -5.21 -9.67 -0.24
CA ALA A 35 -6.53 -9.70 -0.85
C ALA A 35 -6.73 -8.55 -1.86
N GLU A 36 -6.33 -7.33 -1.49
CA GLU A 36 -6.79 -6.10 -2.15
C GLU A 36 -5.69 -5.36 -2.94
N CYS A 37 -4.40 -5.51 -2.61
CA CYS A 37 -3.35 -4.80 -3.36
C CYS A 37 -2.94 -5.51 -4.67
N SER A 38 -3.47 -6.70 -4.92
CA SER A 38 -3.21 -7.46 -6.16
C SER A 38 -4.09 -6.98 -7.33
N VAL A 39 -3.61 -7.19 -8.55
CA VAL A 39 -4.37 -6.94 -9.79
C VAL A 39 -5.47 -8.00 -9.93
N GLN A 40 -6.74 -7.58 -9.84
CA GLN A 40 -7.87 -8.52 -9.82
C GLN A 40 -8.45 -8.79 -11.22
N GLN A 41 -8.57 -7.76 -12.05
CA GLN A 41 -9.20 -7.88 -13.39
C GLN A 41 -8.21 -7.71 -14.55
N GLY A 42 -6.91 -7.62 -14.25
CA GLY A 42 -5.86 -7.35 -15.22
C GLY A 42 -5.81 -5.86 -15.60
N LEU A 43 -4.60 -5.34 -15.82
CA LEU A 43 -4.41 -3.94 -16.24
C LEU A 43 -4.53 -3.71 -17.76
N GLY A 44 -4.85 -4.76 -18.53
CA GLY A 44 -4.96 -4.70 -20.00
C GLY A 44 -3.65 -5.02 -20.72
N ALA A 45 -3.54 -4.60 -21.99
CA ALA A 45 -2.40 -4.89 -22.88
C ALA A 45 -1.52 -3.66 -23.20
N GLY A 46 -1.91 -2.46 -22.72
CA GLY A 46 -1.20 -1.21 -22.94
C GLY A 46 -0.05 -0.95 -21.96
N VAL A 47 0.36 0.32 -21.84
CA VAL A 47 1.46 0.76 -20.97
C VAL A 47 1.21 0.39 -19.50
N LEU A 48 -0.05 0.32 -19.05
CA LEU A 48 -0.38 -0.14 -17.70
C LEU A 48 -0.06 -1.61 -17.44
N ALA A 49 0.03 -2.46 -18.47
CA ALA A 49 0.40 -3.85 -18.30
C ALA A 49 1.79 -4.00 -17.66
N LEU A 50 2.68 -3.02 -17.88
CA LEU A 50 4.02 -2.95 -17.30
C LEU A 50 4.01 -2.90 -15.76
N LEU A 51 2.92 -2.39 -15.16
CA LEU A 51 2.78 -2.31 -13.70
C LEU A 51 2.35 -3.63 -13.05
N SER A 52 1.88 -4.61 -13.82
CA SER A 52 1.33 -5.85 -13.25
C SER A 52 2.35 -6.60 -12.38
N ALA A 53 3.59 -6.73 -12.86
CA ALA A 53 4.66 -7.41 -12.12
C ALA A 53 5.20 -6.56 -10.95
N PRO A 54 5.50 -5.26 -11.11
CA PRO A 54 5.86 -4.38 -10.00
C PRO A 54 4.82 -4.37 -8.89
N LEU A 55 3.53 -4.23 -9.20
CA LEU A 55 2.45 -4.21 -8.21
C LEU A 55 2.37 -5.52 -7.42
N ALA A 56 2.48 -6.67 -8.11
CA ALA A 56 2.50 -7.96 -7.45
C ALA A 56 3.72 -8.12 -6.52
N ALA A 57 4.91 -7.76 -7.00
CA ALA A 57 6.14 -7.83 -6.20
C ALA A 57 6.08 -6.92 -4.97
N THR A 58 5.54 -5.70 -5.11
CA THR A 58 5.35 -4.78 -3.99
C THR A 58 4.33 -5.32 -3.00
N ALA A 59 3.19 -5.85 -3.45
CA ALA A 59 2.21 -6.47 -2.55
C ALA A 59 2.80 -7.63 -1.75
N ASP A 60 3.56 -8.52 -2.41
CA ASP A 60 4.26 -9.63 -1.75
C ASP A 60 5.23 -9.12 -0.67
N PHE A 61 6.09 -8.15 -1.02
CA PHE A 61 7.06 -7.60 -0.08
C PHE A 61 6.39 -6.88 1.10
N MET A 62 5.40 -6.03 0.81
CA MET A 62 4.64 -5.31 1.83
C MET A 62 3.94 -6.29 2.78
N SER A 63 3.30 -7.34 2.26
CA SER A 63 2.66 -8.35 3.10
C SER A 63 3.68 -9.12 3.95
N SER A 64 4.88 -9.41 3.43
CA SER A 64 5.94 -10.04 4.23
C SER A 64 6.43 -9.11 5.34
N ARG A 65 6.57 -7.82 5.04
CA ARG A 65 7.02 -6.80 6.00
C ARG A 65 5.99 -6.59 7.10
N TYR A 66 4.70 -6.48 6.76
CA TYR A 66 3.63 -6.30 7.73
C TYR A 66 3.46 -7.54 8.60
N GLY A 67 3.56 -8.73 8.00
CA GLY A 67 3.57 -9.98 8.75
C GLY A 67 4.76 -10.06 9.73
N GLY A 68 5.92 -9.52 9.35
CA GLY A 68 7.07 -9.38 10.25
C GLY A 68 6.79 -8.44 11.43
N LEU A 69 6.22 -7.26 11.17
CA LEU A 69 5.84 -6.30 12.22
C LEU A 69 4.79 -6.92 13.17
N ALA A 70 3.75 -7.56 12.63
CA ALA A 70 2.73 -8.24 13.41
C ALA A 70 3.32 -9.37 14.28
N ALA A 71 4.25 -10.16 13.73
CA ALA A 71 4.92 -11.22 14.48
C ALA A 71 5.81 -10.68 15.61
N VAL A 72 6.53 -9.58 15.38
CA VAL A 72 7.32 -8.89 16.42
C VAL A 72 6.41 -8.37 17.53
N THR A 73 5.32 -7.68 17.18
CA THR A 73 4.34 -7.17 18.16
C THR A 73 3.75 -8.31 18.99
N ARG A 74 3.35 -9.43 18.36
CA ARG A 74 2.84 -10.61 19.07
C ARG A 74 3.90 -11.21 20.00
N SER A 75 5.12 -11.37 19.52
CA SER A 75 6.22 -11.91 20.32
C SER A 75 6.53 -11.03 21.52
N THR A 76 6.40 -9.71 21.39
CA THR A 76 6.51 -8.77 22.50
C THR A 76 5.38 -8.98 23.52
N GLY A 77 4.13 -9.15 23.07
CA GLY A 77 3.02 -9.50 23.97
C GLY A 77 3.26 -10.81 24.74
N VAL A 78 3.77 -11.85 24.06
CA VAL A 78 4.14 -13.12 24.70
C VAL A 78 5.23 -12.92 25.77
N GLU A 79 6.25 -12.13 25.49
CA GLU A 79 7.30 -11.85 26.47
C GLU A 79 6.78 -11.00 27.63
N LEU A 80 5.96 -9.98 27.40
CA LEU A 80 5.36 -9.19 28.48
C LEU A 80 4.53 -10.08 29.43
N ASN A 81 3.79 -11.06 28.92
CA ASN A 81 3.08 -12.02 29.77
C ASN A 81 4.05 -12.90 30.58
N ARG A 82 5.21 -13.27 30.03
CA ARG A 82 6.26 -13.97 30.78
C ARG A 82 6.83 -13.06 31.87
N VAL A 83 7.10 -11.80 31.56
CA VAL A 83 7.61 -10.80 32.51
C VAL A 83 6.64 -10.58 33.67
N ALA A 84 5.33 -10.53 33.40
CA ALA A 84 4.32 -10.47 34.46
C ALA A 84 4.45 -11.63 35.46
N TRP A 85 4.66 -12.86 34.96
CA TRP A 85 4.94 -14.02 35.82
C TRP A 85 6.28 -13.95 36.56
N MET A 86 7.32 -13.36 35.96
CA MET A 86 8.61 -13.12 36.65
C MET A 86 8.44 -12.16 37.84
N TYR A 87 7.51 -11.20 37.72
CA TYR A 87 7.23 -10.22 38.77
C TYR A 87 6.05 -10.61 39.69
N ALA A 88 5.53 -11.84 39.58
CA ALA A 88 4.47 -12.32 40.45
C ALA A 88 4.88 -12.34 41.94
N ASP A 89 6.16 -12.61 42.21
CA ASP A 89 6.78 -12.49 43.54
C ASP A 89 8.10 -11.70 43.43
N GLN A 90 7.97 -10.37 43.48
CA GLN A 90 9.10 -9.43 43.38
C GLN A 90 10.08 -9.52 44.56
N GLU A 91 9.64 -9.99 45.73
CA GLU A 91 10.53 -10.12 46.90
C GLU A 91 11.46 -11.32 46.75
N ALA A 92 10.98 -12.40 46.10
CA ALA A 92 11.77 -13.60 45.88
C ALA A 92 12.87 -13.42 44.83
N GLN A 93 12.64 -12.58 43.80
CA GLN A 93 13.53 -12.40 42.65
C GLN A 93 13.94 -13.75 42.03
N THR A 94 12.95 -14.62 41.80
CA THR A 94 13.14 -15.95 41.22
C THR A 94 12.18 -16.16 40.05
N TYR A 95 12.49 -17.15 39.21
CA TYR A 95 11.66 -17.58 38.09
C TYR A 95 10.65 -18.67 38.47
N ASP A 96 10.47 -19.00 39.76
CA ASP A 96 9.59 -20.08 40.21
C ASP A 96 8.16 -19.92 39.70
N ALA A 97 7.60 -18.71 39.79
CA ALA A 97 6.26 -18.41 39.32
C ALA A 97 6.13 -18.54 37.79
N LEU A 98 7.11 -18.06 37.03
CA LEU A 98 7.16 -18.24 35.58
C LEU A 98 7.25 -19.73 35.21
N ASN A 99 8.20 -20.44 35.81
CA ASN A 99 8.49 -21.84 35.50
C ASN A 99 7.31 -22.76 35.81
N ALA A 100 6.52 -22.44 36.85
CA ALA A 100 5.30 -23.16 37.18
C ALA A 100 4.13 -22.93 36.18
N ASN A 101 4.23 -21.92 35.32
CA ASN A 101 3.15 -21.50 34.42
C ASN A 101 3.50 -21.62 32.93
N ILE A 102 4.56 -22.33 32.54
CA ILE A 102 4.83 -22.59 31.11
C ILE A 102 3.78 -23.53 30.52
N LEU A 103 3.29 -23.23 29.32
CA LEU A 103 2.17 -23.97 28.69
C LEU A 103 2.57 -25.35 28.15
N PHE A 104 3.81 -25.52 27.71
CA PHE A 104 4.26 -26.76 27.08
C PHE A 104 5.05 -27.61 28.07
N GLU A 105 4.39 -28.64 28.60
CA GLU A 105 4.94 -29.55 29.61
C GLU A 105 6.23 -30.25 29.11
N GLU A 106 6.38 -30.49 27.80
CA GLU A 106 7.61 -31.06 27.24
C GLU A 106 8.83 -30.12 27.36
N LEU A 107 8.61 -28.82 27.56
CA LEU A 107 9.67 -27.86 27.87
C LEU A 107 10.00 -27.81 29.37
N ILE A 108 9.15 -28.37 30.23
CA ILE A 108 9.32 -28.36 31.70
C ILE A 108 10.19 -29.54 32.19
N ASP A 109 10.25 -30.62 31.41
CA ASP A 109 11.04 -31.85 31.69
C ASP A 109 12.56 -31.60 31.86
N ALA A 110 13.04 -30.39 31.56
CA ALA A 110 14.45 -30.01 31.74
C ALA A 110 14.85 -29.65 33.19
N HIS A 111 13.92 -29.65 34.16
CA HIS A 111 14.19 -29.24 35.56
C HIS A 111 14.87 -27.85 35.65
N TYR A 112 14.16 -26.80 35.24
CA TYR A 112 14.63 -25.43 35.46
C TYR A 112 14.66 -25.09 36.95
N ASP A 113 15.74 -24.43 37.37
CA ASP A 113 15.91 -23.96 38.75
C ASP A 113 15.29 -22.56 38.96
N PRO A 114 15.15 -22.10 40.22
CA PRO A 114 14.56 -20.80 40.53
C PRO A 114 15.33 -19.60 39.93
N TYR A 115 16.53 -19.79 39.40
CA TYR A 115 17.39 -18.73 38.87
C TYR A 115 17.59 -18.84 37.36
N THR A 116 16.90 -19.77 36.70
CA THR A 116 16.95 -19.98 35.25
C THR A 116 15.53 -19.99 34.67
N PRO A 117 15.19 -19.08 33.74
CA PRO A 117 13.85 -19.04 33.16
C PRO A 117 13.65 -20.21 32.18
N ALA A 118 12.52 -20.90 32.31
CA ALA A 118 12.07 -21.89 31.33
C ALA A 118 11.68 -21.18 30.01
N PRO A 119 11.96 -21.80 28.84
CA PRO A 119 11.63 -21.24 27.53
C PRO A 119 10.15 -21.46 27.19
N GLY A 120 9.66 -20.71 26.21
CA GLY A 120 8.31 -20.86 25.64
C GLY A 120 7.26 -19.97 26.29
N PRO A 121 6.03 -19.94 25.75
CA PRO A 121 4.98 -19.08 26.27
C PRO A 121 4.50 -19.56 27.65
N ALA A 122 4.25 -18.60 28.53
CA ALA A 122 3.56 -18.82 29.78
C ALA A 122 2.04 -18.82 29.57
N ALA A 123 1.31 -19.44 30.50
CA ALA A 123 -0.13 -19.33 30.59
C ALA A 123 -0.53 -17.85 30.78
N PRO A 124 -1.75 -17.44 30.42
CA PRO A 124 -2.21 -16.08 30.68
C PRO A 124 -2.04 -15.73 32.16
N PHE A 125 -1.45 -14.58 32.45
CA PHE A 125 -1.33 -14.07 33.80
C PHE A 125 -2.72 -13.88 34.44
N LEU A 126 -2.80 -13.99 35.77
CA LEU A 126 -4.07 -13.90 36.49
C LEU A 126 -4.52 -12.44 36.60
N ASP A 127 -5.79 -12.17 36.29
CA ASP A 127 -6.46 -10.88 36.46
C ASP A 127 -5.70 -9.66 35.87
N PRO A 128 -5.31 -9.67 34.57
CA PRO A 128 -4.61 -8.55 33.95
C PRO A 128 -5.47 -7.28 33.93
N VAL A 129 -4.83 -6.11 34.07
CA VAL A 129 -5.52 -4.83 33.91
C VAL A 129 -6.00 -4.69 32.47
N THR A 130 -7.23 -4.23 32.28
CA THR A 130 -7.78 -4.04 30.93
C THR A 130 -7.22 -2.78 30.29
N TYR A 131 -6.30 -2.96 29.35
CA TYR A 131 -5.85 -1.91 28.44
C TYR A 131 -6.79 -1.86 27.24
N ARG A 132 -6.90 -0.70 26.59
CA ARG A 132 -7.71 -0.54 25.37
C ARG A 132 -6.88 0.14 24.30
N LYS A 133 -7.10 -0.29 23.06
CA LYS A 133 -6.62 0.44 21.88
C LYS A 133 -7.11 1.89 21.94
N ALA A 134 -6.25 2.83 21.60
CA ALA A 134 -6.61 4.24 21.48
C ALA A 134 -7.50 4.48 20.25
N GLU A 135 -7.23 3.72 19.18
CA GLU A 135 -7.89 3.83 17.89
C GLU A 135 -8.22 2.43 17.32
N GLU A 136 -9.32 2.35 16.57
CA GLU A 136 -9.73 1.11 15.88
C GLU A 136 -9.20 1.11 14.45
N VAL A 137 -8.76 -0.06 13.98
CA VAL A 137 -8.34 -0.27 12.60
C VAL A 137 -9.55 -0.47 11.70
N ASP A 138 -9.68 0.35 10.65
CA ASP A 138 -10.74 0.26 9.65
C ASP A 138 -10.20 -0.22 8.30
N LEU A 139 -10.71 -1.37 7.82
CA LEU A 139 -10.27 -2.03 6.59
C LEU A 139 -11.46 -2.27 5.66
N PRO A 140 -12.06 -1.20 5.09
CA PRO A 140 -13.21 -1.34 4.20
C PRO A 140 -12.81 -2.03 2.89
N LEU A 141 -13.67 -2.88 2.36
CA LEU A 141 -13.45 -3.49 1.04
C LEU A 141 -13.49 -2.42 -0.06
N SER A 142 -12.63 -2.56 -1.06
CA SER A 142 -12.57 -1.64 -2.19
C SER A 142 -13.52 -2.09 -3.31
N GLU A 143 -14.40 -1.19 -3.78
CA GLU A 143 -15.30 -1.50 -4.90
C GLU A 143 -14.57 -1.40 -6.26
N VAL A 144 -14.70 -2.42 -7.11
CA VAL A 144 -14.17 -2.40 -8.49
C VAL A 144 -15.26 -1.90 -9.44
N GLY A 145 -15.06 -0.74 -10.05
CA GLY A 145 -15.81 -0.33 -11.25
C GLY A 145 -14.92 -0.43 -12.48
N ALA A 146 -15.15 -1.39 -13.39
CA ALA A 146 -14.45 -1.37 -14.67
C ALA A 146 -14.91 -0.14 -15.48
N GLU A 147 -13.98 0.74 -15.88
CA GLU A 147 -14.30 1.82 -16.81
C GLU A 147 -14.39 1.25 -18.23
N ASP A 148 -15.49 1.52 -18.93
CA ASP A 148 -15.63 1.15 -20.33
C ASP A 148 -14.89 2.16 -21.19
N ILE A 149 -13.69 1.79 -21.65
CA ILE A 149 -12.89 2.63 -22.54
C ILE A 149 -13.64 3.02 -23.82
N ARG A 150 -14.62 2.20 -24.26
CA ARG A 150 -15.48 2.55 -25.40
C ARG A 150 -16.39 3.71 -25.06
N GLN A 151 -16.89 3.78 -23.82
CA GLN A 151 -17.67 4.93 -23.35
C GLN A 151 -16.78 6.20 -23.32
N VAL A 152 -15.54 6.08 -22.86
CA VAL A 152 -14.59 7.21 -22.84
C VAL A 152 -14.28 7.71 -24.26
N ILE A 153 -14.10 6.80 -25.22
CA ILE A 153 -13.89 7.13 -26.64
C ILE A 153 -15.15 7.79 -27.24
N ALA A 154 -16.34 7.24 -26.96
CA ALA A 154 -17.62 7.76 -27.43
C ALA A 154 -17.90 9.16 -26.88
N ASP A 155 -17.60 9.41 -25.60
CA ASP A 155 -17.76 10.71 -24.98
C ASP A 155 -16.76 11.74 -25.53
N ALA A 156 -15.53 11.32 -25.84
CA ALA A 156 -14.46 12.19 -26.32
C ALA A 156 -14.68 12.66 -27.77
N ALA A 157 -15.27 11.82 -28.63
CA ALA A 157 -15.51 12.16 -30.02
C ALA A 157 -16.70 11.37 -30.61
N GLY A 158 -17.93 11.71 -30.19
CA GLY A 158 -19.15 10.92 -30.45
C GLY A 158 -19.40 10.47 -31.89
N TRP A 159 -18.99 11.24 -32.91
CA TRP A 159 -19.14 10.80 -34.30
C TRP A 159 -18.10 9.75 -34.73
N LEU A 160 -16.91 9.73 -34.11
CA LEU A 160 -15.88 8.73 -34.38
C LEU A 160 -16.28 7.37 -33.84
N GLY A 161 -16.96 7.31 -32.69
CA GLY A 161 -17.51 6.06 -32.16
C GLY A 161 -18.43 5.37 -33.18
N ASP A 162 -19.36 6.12 -33.77
CA ASP A 162 -20.25 5.60 -34.83
C ASP A 162 -19.50 5.11 -36.07
N VAL A 163 -18.39 5.78 -36.44
CA VAL A 163 -17.55 5.39 -37.58
C VAL A 163 -16.74 4.12 -37.28
N ASP A 164 -16.21 4.00 -36.07
CA ASP A 164 -15.47 2.82 -35.63
C ASP A 164 -16.37 1.58 -35.52
N ASP A 165 -17.57 1.72 -34.94
CA ASP A 165 -18.57 0.65 -34.88
C ASP A 165 -18.99 0.17 -36.27
N ALA A 166 -19.15 1.10 -37.21
CA ALA A 166 -19.43 0.80 -38.61
C ALA A 166 -18.30 -0.02 -39.27
N ILE A 167 -17.04 0.37 -39.06
CA ILE A 167 -15.87 -0.35 -39.59
C ILE A 167 -15.75 -1.73 -38.91
N HIS A 168 -15.95 -1.81 -37.60
CA HIS A 168 -15.91 -3.05 -36.84
C HIS A 168 -16.99 -4.02 -37.28
N ALA A 169 -18.23 -3.57 -37.46
CA ALA A 169 -19.33 -4.41 -37.95
C ALA A 169 -19.07 -4.95 -39.38
N ALA A 170 -18.38 -4.18 -40.22
CA ALA A 170 -18.09 -4.57 -41.60
C ALA A 170 -16.82 -5.45 -41.75
N THR A 171 -15.83 -5.29 -40.86
CA THR A 171 -14.49 -5.85 -41.04
C THR A 171 -13.98 -6.69 -39.86
N GLY A 172 -14.63 -6.61 -38.70
CA GLY A 172 -14.16 -7.18 -37.43
C GLY A 172 -13.03 -6.38 -36.76
N TRP A 173 -12.58 -5.27 -37.35
CA TRP A 173 -11.46 -4.47 -36.88
C TRP A 173 -11.92 -3.10 -36.39
N SER A 174 -11.39 -2.63 -35.26
CA SER A 174 -11.65 -1.31 -34.67
C SER A 174 -10.38 -0.46 -34.77
N PRO A 175 -10.29 0.45 -35.76
CA PRO A 175 -9.18 1.38 -35.89
C PRO A 175 -8.96 2.27 -34.67
N LEU A 176 -10.03 2.71 -33.99
CA LEU A 176 -9.90 3.53 -32.79
C LEU A 176 -9.30 2.74 -31.65
N LEU A 177 -9.78 1.51 -31.43
CA LEU A 177 -9.21 0.64 -30.41
C LEU A 177 -7.73 0.35 -30.68
N GLN A 178 -7.36 0.11 -31.95
CA GLN A 178 -5.95 -0.05 -32.30
C GLN A 178 -5.13 1.23 -32.07
N PHE A 179 -5.70 2.39 -32.37
CA PHE A 179 -5.02 3.67 -32.18
C PHE A 179 -4.77 3.99 -30.70
N VAL A 180 -5.74 3.71 -29.83
CA VAL A 180 -5.58 3.92 -28.38
C VAL A 180 -5.04 2.69 -27.65
N GLU A 181 -4.77 1.57 -28.33
CA GLU A 181 -4.34 0.30 -27.73
C GLU A 181 -3.24 0.47 -26.67
N PRO A 182 -2.18 1.27 -26.89
CA PRO A 182 -1.14 1.48 -25.88
C PRO A 182 -1.63 2.15 -24.60
N LEU A 183 -2.76 2.87 -24.65
CA LEU A 183 -3.36 3.59 -23.53
C LEU A 183 -4.59 2.87 -22.97
N THR A 184 -4.94 1.70 -23.52
CA THR A 184 -6.02 0.87 -22.99
C THR A 184 -5.63 0.19 -21.67
N GLY A 185 -6.62 -0.06 -20.82
CA GLY A 185 -6.44 -0.78 -19.57
C GLY A 185 -7.55 -0.52 -18.56
N ASN A 186 -7.51 -1.24 -17.44
CA ASN A 186 -8.44 -1.00 -16.33
C ASN A 186 -7.87 0.07 -15.39
N TRP A 187 -8.04 1.34 -15.75
CA TRP A 187 -7.50 2.48 -15.00
C TRP A 187 -8.07 2.58 -13.58
N ASN A 188 -9.31 2.13 -13.41
CA ASN A 188 -9.98 2.11 -12.11
C ASN A 188 -9.42 1.00 -11.19
N ASP A 189 -8.95 -0.11 -11.74
CA ASP A 189 -8.25 -1.13 -10.94
C ASP A 189 -6.96 -0.55 -10.35
N LEU A 190 -6.23 0.29 -11.10
CA LEU A 190 -5.07 0.99 -10.56
C LEU A 190 -5.44 1.94 -9.41
N LYS A 191 -6.54 2.69 -9.52
CA LYS A 191 -7.04 3.53 -8.41
C LYS A 191 -7.44 2.67 -7.20
N ARG A 192 -8.18 1.60 -7.42
CA ARG A 192 -8.55 0.65 -6.36
C ARG A 192 -7.33 0.10 -5.64
N ILE A 193 -6.30 -0.32 -6.37
CA ILE A 193 -5.04 -0.80 -5.79
C ILE A 193 -4.36 0.30 -4.98
N GLY A 194 -4.34 1.54 -5.49
CA GLY A 194 -3.84 2.71 -4.75
C GLY A 194 -4.59 2.94 -3.43
N ASP A 195 -5.92 2.89 -3.46
CA ASP A 195 -6.74 2.97 -2.24
C ASP A 195 -6.47 1.82 -1.28
N ALA A 196 -6.32 0.60 -1.78
CA ALA A 196 -6.00 -0.57 -0.97
C ALA A 196 -4.64 -0.43 -0.25
N TYR A 197 -3.62 0.09 -0.94
CA TYR A 197 -2.32 0.38 -0.30
C TYR A 197 -2.47 1.40 0.82
N ARG A 198 -3.21 2.48 0.60
CA ARG A 198 -3.47 3.48 1.65
C ARG A 198 -4.20 2.88 2.85
N ILE A 199 -5.29 2.13 2.62
CA ILE A 199 -6.11 1.54 3.69
C ILE A 199 -5.27 0.59 4.56
N ALA A 200 -4.51 -0.32 3.95
CA ALA A 200 -3.66 -1.23 4.69
C ALA A 200 -2.59 -0.49 5.52
N ALA A 201 -2.01 0.55 4.94
CA ALA A 201 -0.90 1.27 5.56
C ALA A 201 -1.36 2.20 6.68
N GLU A 202 -2.51 2.87 6.54
CA GLU A 202 -3.17 3.59 7.63
C GLU A 202 -3.56 2.63 8.76
N GLY A 203 -4.03 1.42 8.45
CA GLY A 203 -4.28 0.39 9.46
C GLY A 203 -3.02 0.00 10.24
N MET A 204 -1.86 -0.08 9.57
CA MET A 204 -0.59 -0.32 10.23
C MET A 204 -0.11 0.90 11.04
N GLU A 205 -0.33 2.12 10.55
CA GLU A 205 -0.04 3.37 11.26
C GLU A 205 -0.85 3.46 12.57
N THR A 206 -2.15 3.15 12.52
CA THR A 206 -3.02 3.04 13.70
C THR A 206 -2.51 1.99 14.69
N CYS A 207 -2.01 0.85 14.21
CA CYS A 207 -1.39 -0.14 15.09
C CYS A 207 -0.14 0.41 15.79
N GLY A 208 0.71 1.17 15.09
CA GLY A 208 1.85 1.86 15.69
C GLY A 208 1.45 2.88 16.76
N SER A 209 0.44 3.71 16.48
CA SER A 209 -0.15 4.63 17.47
C SER A 209 -0.67 3.90 18.70
N ASN A 210 -1.29 2.72 18.53
CA ASN A 210 -1.76 1.89 19.62
C ASN A 210 -0.60 1.26 20.43
N VAL A 211 0.51 0.87 19.79
CA VAL A 211 1.73 0.44 20.49
C VAL A 211 2.24 1.59 21.36
N ARG A 212 2.28 2.82 20.81
CA ARG A 212 2.68 4.02 21.54
C ARG A 212 1.82 4.26 22.78
N ALA A 213 0.52 4.34 22.59
CA ALA A 213 -0.42 4.53 23.69
C ALA A 213 -0.29 3.41 24.76
N GLY A 214 -0.03 2.17 24.31
CA GLY A 214 0.14 1.02 25.18
C GLY A 214 1.36 1.11 26.09
N TYR A 215 2.55 1.43 25.56
CA TYR A 215 3.73 1.57 26.41
C TYR A 215 3.67 2.84 27.27
N GLU A 216 3.11 3.95 26.77
CA GLU A 216 2.91 5.18 27.56
C GLU A 216 1.95 4.95 28.74
N GLN A 217 0.95 4.08 28.57
CA GLN A 217 0.06 3.68 29.65
C GLN A 217 0.77 2.77 30.68
N LEU A 218 1.73 1.94 30.26
CA LEU A 218 2.49 1.04 31.13
C LEU A 218 3.60 1.75 31.93
N ASP A 219 4.20 2.79 31.35
CA ASP A 219 5.37 3.50 31.89
C ASP A 219 5.28 3.86 33.39
N PRO A 220 4.17 4.39 33.94
CA PRO A 220 4.08 4.73 35.37
C PRO A 220 4.05 3.52 36.33
N HIS A 221 3.95 2.30 35.79
CA HIS A 221 3.68 1.07 36.51
C HIS A 221 4.84 0.06 36.44
N TRP A 222 5.87 0.36 35.65
CA TRP A 222 7.03 -0.50 35.48
C TRP A 222 8.31 0.32 35.32
N ASP A 223 9.19 0.24 36.31
CA ASP A 223 10.49 0.91 36.41
C ASP A 223 11.63 -0.12 36.46
N GLY A 224 12.80 0.27 35.96
CA GLY A 224 14.02 -0.54 35.98
C GLY A 224 14.63 -0.72 34.59
N ALA A 225 15.79 -1.39 34.51
CA ALA A 225 16.50 -1.56 33.25
C ALA A 225 15.69 -2.32 32.18
N ALA A 226 14.91 -3.31 32.63
CA ALA A 226 14.02 -4.07 31.75
C ALA A 226 12.92 -3.18 31.14
N ALA A 227 12.27 -2.35 31.97
CA ALA A 227 11.23 -1.42 31.53
C ALA A 227 11.75 -0.41 30.49
N GLN A 228 12.92 0.19 30.75
CA GLN A 228 13.55 1.13 29.80
C GLN A 228 13.88 0.45 28.47
N SER A 229 14.43 -0.76 28.51
CA SER A 229 14.72 -1.54 27.29
C SER A 229 13.44 -1.91 26.53
N PHE A 230 12.34 -2.18 27.24
CA PHE A 230 11.03 -2.41 26.62
C PHE A 230 10.52 -1.13 25.95
N THR A 231 10.56 0.02 26.62
CA THR A 231 10.11 1.30 26.05
C THR A 231 10.90 1.64 24.79
N GLU A 232 12.23 1.55 24.81
CA GLU A 232 13.08 1.75 23.62
C GLU A 232 12.77 0.77 22.48
N HIS A 233 12.37 -0.46 22.81
CA HIS A 233 11.95 -1.45 21.82
C HIS A 233 10.59 -1.08 21.22
N ALA A 234 9.61 -0.77 22.06
CA ALA A 234 8.25 -0.45 21.67
C ALA A 234 8.18 0.86 20.88
N GLU A 235 8.98 1.87 21.23
CA GLU A 235 9.13 3.12 20.48
C GLU A 235 9.60 2.88 19.05
N ARG A 236 10.64 2.07 18.86
CA ARG A 236 11.14 1.73 17.52
C ARG A 236 10.15 0.90 16.72
N GLN A 237 9.40 0.02 17.39
CA GLN A 237 8.33 -0.75 16.76
C GLN A 237 7.19 0.17 16.31
N ALA A 238 6.71 1.07 17.18
CA ALA A 238 5.67 2.04 16.87
C ALA A 238 6.06 2.94 15.71
N ALA A 239 7.27 3.51 15.73
CA ALA A 239 7.78 4.35 14.65
C ALA A 239 7.83 3.61 13.30
N ALA A 240 8.27 2.35 13.29
CA ALA A 240 8.30 1.54 12.08
C ALA A 240 6.91 1.24 11.51
N MET A 241 5.92 1.04 12.37
CA MET A 241 4.52 0.80 11.97
C MET A 241 3.86 2.10 11.48
N GLU A 242 4.13 3.22 12.11
CA GLU A 242 3.63 4.55 11.72
C GLU A 242 4.19 5.05 10.39
N TRP A 243 5.46 4.74 10.10
CA TRP A 243 6.09 5.05 8.82
C TRP A 243 5.31 4.54 7.62
N GLU A 244 4.51 3.48 7.79
CA GLU A 244 3.69 2.92 6.72
C GLU A 244 2.60 3.87 6.23
N GLY A 245 1.98 4.65 7.11
CA GLY A 245 0.89 5.56 6.76
C GLY A 245 1.24 6.49 5.58
N PRO A 246 2.32 7.30 5.70
CA PRO A 246 2.82 8.13 4.62
C PRO A 246 3.09 7.35 3.32
N VAL A 247 3.64 6.13 3.42
CA VAL A 247 3.96 5.28 2.26
C VAL A 247 2.69 4.92 1.49
N GLY A 248 1.65 4.47 2.19
CA GLY A 248 0.38 4.12 1.57
C GLY A 248 -0.32 5.33 0.94
N ARG A 249 -0.25 6.50 1.60
CA ARG A 249 -0.78 7.75 1.05
C ARG A 249 -0.07 8.16 -0.25
N VAL A 250 1.26 8.15 -0.28
CA VAL A 250 2.02 8.45 -1.52
C VAL A 250 1.75 7.40 -2.61
N ALA A 251 1.65 6.11 -2.25
CA ALA A 251 1.32 5.04 -3.20
C ALA A 251 -0.04 5.24 -3.87
N LYS A 252 -1.06 5.64 -3.10
CA LYS A 252 -2.36 6.02 -3.65
C LYS A 252 -2.23 7.16 -4.65
N GLU A 253 -1.57 8.24 -4.26
CA GLU A 253 -1.46 9.44 -5.10
C GLU A 253 -0.74 9.14 -6.41
N MET A 254 0.32 8.32 -6.37
CA MET A 254 1.02 7.82 -7.55
C MET A 254 0.12 6.98 -8.47
N CYS A 255 -0.66 6.05 -7.91
CA CYS A 255 -1.59 5.23 -8.67
C CYS A 255 -2.71 6.06 -9.31
N PHE A 256 -3.26 7.01 -8.56
CA PHE A 256 -4.32 7.92 -9.02
C PHE A 256 -3.83 8.83 -10.12
N PHE A 257 -2.67 9.49 -9.92
CA PHE A 257 -2.05 10.36 -10.90
C PHE A 257 -1.74 9.60 -12.20
N THR A 258 -1.17 8.39 -12.09
CA THR A 258 -0.88 7.54 -13.25
C THR A 258 -2.17 7.16 -14.00
N SER A 259 -3.19 6.73 -13.28
CA SER A 259 -4.52 6.40 -13.83
C SER A 259 -5.13 7.58 -14.59
N ASP A 260 -5.12 8.77 -13.98
CA ASP A 260 -5.66 9.99 -14.60
C ASP A 260 -4.86 10.45 -15.81
N LYS A 261 -3.53 10.27 -15.81
CA LYS A 261 -2.67 10.61 -16.94
C LYS A 261 -2.85 9.68 -18.12
N VAL A 262 -3.01 8.38 -17.87
CA VAL A 262 -3.34 7.41 -18.94
C VAL A 262 -4.71 7.76 -19.54
N ARG A 263 -5.70 8.06 -18.69
CA ARG A 263 -7.02 8.50 -19.13
C ARG A 263 -6.97 9.77 -19.98
N GLN A 264 -6.27 10.80 -19.50
CA GLN A 264 -6.13 12.07 -20.21
C GLN A 264 -5.40 11.91 -21.54
N ALA A 265 -4.37 11.06 -21.60
CA ALA A 265 -3.66 10.75 -22.82
C ALA A 265 -4.58 10.05 -23.84
N ALA A 266 -5.38 9.07 -23.40
CA ALA A 266 -6.33 8.38 -24.27
C ALA A 266 -7.36 9.35 -24.86
N ILE A 267 -7.97 10.19 -24.02
CA ILE A 267 -8.94 11.21 -24.45
C ILE A 267 -8.28 12.20 -25.43
N SER A 268 -7.09 12.71 -25.09
CA SER A 268 -6.35 13.65 -25.94
C SER A 268 -5.97 13.02 -27.28
N GLY A 269 -5.59 11.75 -27.29
CA GLY A 269 -5.33 10.99 -28.50
C GLY A 269 -6.56 10.95 -29.40
N VAL A 270 -7.72 10.54 -28.86
CA VAL A 270 -8.98 10.46 -29.61
C VAL A 270 -9.38 11.84 -30.18
N GLN A 271 -9.25 12.90 -29.39
CA GLN A 271 -9.57 14.27 -29.83
C GLN A 271 -8.63 14.79 -30.92
N ARG A 272 -7.32 14.48 -30.83
CA ARG A 272 -6.35 14.81 -31.88
C ARG A 272 -6.68 14.08 -33.18
N LEU A 273 -6.96 12.77 -33.09
CA LEU A 273 -7.39 11.98 -34.25
C LEU A 273 -8.67 12.57 -34.88
N ALA A 274 -9.64 12.97 -34.06
CA ALA A 274 -10.85 13.63 -34.53
C ALA A 274 -10.54 14.92 -35.31
N THR A 275 -9.69 15.77 -34.74
CA THR A 275 -9.30 17.05 -35.34
C THR A 275 -8.55 16.85 -36.66
N MET A 276 -7.64 15.86 -36.73
CA MET A 276 -6.93 15.54 -37.96
C MET A 276 -7.88 15.04 -39.05
N LEU A 277 -8.81 14.15 -38.70
CA LEU A 277 -9.83 13.67 -39.63
C LEU A 277 -10.75 14.82 -40.08
N GLU A 278 -11.08 15.77 -39.22
CA GLU A 278 -11.86 16.96 -39.60
C GLU A 278 -11.06 17.91 -40.52
N ALA A 279 -9.77 18.10 -40.28
CA ALA A 279 -8.91 19.00 -41.05
C ALA A 279 -8.58 18.46 -42.46
N GLU A 280 -8.28 17.16 -42.56
CA GLU A 280 -7.99 16.50 -43.84
C GLU A 280 -9.26 16.39 -44.70
N VAL A 281 -10.43 16.38 -44.04
CA VAL A 281 -11.75 16.38 -44.66
C VAL A 281 -12.29 17.81 -44.78
N SER A 282 -11.56 18.67 -45.51
CA SER A 282 -12.07 19.99 -45.88
C SER A 282 -13.38 19.88 -46.69
N LEU A 283 -14.39 20.61 -46.20
CA LEU A 283 -15.81 20.51 -46.57
C LEU A 283 -16.14 21.24 -47.88
N GLU A 284 -16.42 20.49 -48.94
CA GLU A 284 -17.46 20.89 -49.92
C GLU A 284 -18.38 19.74 -50.38
N ASN A 285 -18.07 18.44 -50.14
CA ASN A 285 -18.94 17.33 -50.60
C ASN A 285 -19.10 16.12 -49.64
N THR A 286 -18.44 16.11 -48.49
CA THR A 286 -18.08 14.84 -47.82
C THR A 286 -18.65 14.64 -46.41
N THR A 287 -19.19 15.67 -45.74
CA THR A 287 -20.09 15.44 -44.59
C THR A 287 -21.29 14.60 -45.02
N GLN A 288 -21.67 14.68 -46.30
CA GLN A 288 -22.58 13.72 -46.90
C GLN A 288 -21.95 12.34 -47.04
N ALA A 289 -20.71 12.20 -47.54
CA ALA A 289 -20.04 10.89 -47.71
C ALA A 289 -19.74 10.15 -46.39
N LEU A 290 -19.36 10.84 -45.32
CA LEU A 290 -19.18 10.25 -43.99
C LEU A 290 -20.54 9.84 -43.40
N LYS A 291 -21.56 10.70 -43.51
CA LYS A 291 -22.97 10.35 -43.21
C LYS A 291 -23.52 9.26 -44.15
N PHE A 292 -22.96 9.07 -45.35
CA PHE A 292 -23.35 8.07 -46.34
C PHE A 292 -22.66 6.72 -46.07
N ALA A 293 -21.42 6.74 -45.61
CA ALA A 293 -20.67 5.56 -45.16
C ALA A 293 -21.35 4.95 -43.92
N VAL A 294 -21.74 5.78 -42.95
CA VAL A 294 -22.56 5.37 -41.79
C VAL A 294 -23.96 4.88 -42.20
N LYS A 295 -24.60 5.50 -43.22
CA LYS A 295 -25.92 5.07 -43.73
C LYS A 295 -25.91 3.85 -44.65
N LYS A 296 -24.76 3.42 -45.20
CA LYS A 296 -24.66 2.32 -46.17
C LYS A 296 -23.70 1.23 -45.70
N ILE A 297 -24.15 0.43 -44.75
CA ILE A 297 -23.59 -0.91 -44.50
C ILE A 297 -24.67 -1.92 -44.89
N PRO A 298 -24.85 -2.17 -46.21
CA PRO A 298 -24.80 -3.58 -46.64
C PRO A 298 -24.17 -3.80 -48.04
N TRP A 299 -23.13 -4.64 -48.07
CA TRP A 299 -22.63 -5.53 -49.14
C TRP A 299 -22.10 -5.05 -50.50
N ILE A 300 -22.14 -3.78 -50.93
CA ILE A 300 -21.61 -3.44 -52.27
C ILE A 300 -20.88 -2.08 -52.29
N GLY A 301 -19.53 -2.11 -52.40
CA GLY A 301 -18.71 -0.98 -52.89
C GLY A 301 -17.46 -0.55 -52.09
N THR A 302 -16.98 -1.35 -51.14
CA THR A 302 -16.33 -0.89 -49.88
C THR A 302 -14.82 -0.61 -49.86
N TYR A 303 -14.03 -0.88 -50.91
CA TYR A 303 -12.56 -0.91 -50.73
C TYR A 303 -11.83 0.44 -50.80
N ILE A 304 -12.32 1.42 -51.58
CA ILE A 304 -11.52 2.62 -51.89
C ILE A 304 -11.66 3.71 -50.80
N GLN A 305 -12.84 3.85 -50.18
CA GLN A 305 -13.08 4.87 -49.14
C GLN A 305 -12.58 4.45 -47.74
N VAL A 306 -12.55 3.15 -47.43
CA VAL A 306 -11.97 2.63 -46.18
C VAL A 306 -10.47 2.90 -46.15
N ASN A 307 -9.75 2.67 -47.25
CA ASN A 307 -8.29 2.85 -47.29
C ASN A 307 -7.84 4.28 -46.95
N ALA A 308 -8.56 5.32 -47.39
CA ALA A 308 -8.20 6.70 -47.07
C ALA A 308 -8.36 7.03 -45.57
N ILE A 309 -9.44 6.53 -44.94
CA ILE A 309 -9.65 6.66 -43.49
C ILE A 309 -8.56 5.88 -42.73
N VAL A 310 -8.21 4.68 -43.20
CA VAL A 310 -7.13 3.87 -42.63
C VAL A 310 -5.77 4.54 -42.74
N GLU A 311 -5.47 5.19 -43.87
CA GLU A 311 -4.22 5.93 -44.07
C GLU A 311 -4.11 7.11 -43.09
N ILE A 312 -5.20 7.86 -42.89
CA ILE A 312 -5.24 8.99 -41.95
C ILE A 312 -5.09 8.50 -40.51
N ILE A 313 -5.77 7.40 -40.15
CA ILE A 313 -5.62 6.79 -38.82
C ILE A 313 -4.18 6.32 -38.59
N ARG A 314 -3.52 5.75 -39.61
CA ARG A 314 -2.10 5.38 -39.52
C ARG A 314 -1.17 6.58 -39.42
N GLN A 315 -1.44 7.69 -40.11
CA GLN A 315 -0.65 8.93 -39.96
C GLN A 315 -0.86 9.58 -38.59
N ALA A 316 -2.09 9.57 -38.09
CA ALA A 316 -2.40 10.03 -36.74
C ALA A 316 -1.74 9.13 -35.67
N ALA A 317 -1.63 7.82 -35.91
CA ALA A 317 -0.97 6.89 -35.00
C ALA A 317 0.48 7.28 -34.70
N SER A 318 1.25 7.79 -35.68
CA SER A 318 2.61 8.30 -35.40
C SER A 318 2.66 9.62 -34.59
N GLN A 319 1.51 10.26 -34.32
CA GLN A 319 1.42 11.49 -33.51
C GLN A 319 0.89 11.25 -32.09
N ILE A 320 0.49 10.02 -31.75
CA ILE A 320 0.16 9.63 -30.38
C ILE A 320 1.38 9.17 -29.58
N ASP A 321 2.51 8.90 -30.25
CA ASP A 321 3.75 8.43 -29.63
C ASP A 321 4.18 9.35 -28.48
N ASP A 322 4.13 10.68 -28.64
CA ASP A 322 4.46 11.63 -27.56
C ASP A 322 3.55 11.48 -26.32
N LEU A 323 2.26 11.16 -26.52
CA LEU A 323 1.32 10.93 -25.41
C LEU A 323 1.60 9.58 -24.72
N VAL A 324 1.96 8.57 -25.49
CA VAL A 324 2.34 7.25 -24.98
C VAL A 324 3.65 7.33 -24.20
N ASP A 325 4.65 8.04 -24.71
CA ASP A 325 5.94 8.22 -24.07
C ASP A 325 5.81 9.02 -22.77
N SER A 326 5.00 10.08 -22.74
CA SER A 326 4.70 10.80 -21.50
C SER A 326 4.02 9.91 -20.44
N VAL A 327 3.12 9.00 -20.85
CA VAL A 327 2.51 8.03 -19.93
C VAL A 327 3.52 6.98 -19.46
N ARG A 328 4.42 6.52 -20.34
CA ARG A 328 5.49 5.58 -19.99
C ARG A 328 6.42 6.15 -18.92
N GLU A 329 6.84 7.40 -19.06
CA GLU A 329 7.69 8.06 -18.04
C GLU A 329 7.03 8.05 -16.66
N ILE A 330 5.71 8.27 -16.58
CA ILE A 330 4.96 8.24 -15.33
C ILE A 330 4.83 6.81 -14.79
N VAL A 331 4.60 5.83 -15.67
CA VAL A 331 4.57 4.42 -15.29
C VAL A 331 5.93 3.93 -14.77
N GLU A 332 7.03 4.35 -15.39
CA GLU A 332 8.38 4.08 -14.92
C GLU A 332 8.68 4.77 -13.57
N ALA A 333 8.13 5.97 -13.35
CA ALA A 333 8.23 6.64 -12.05
C ALA A 333 7.47 5.86 -10.97
N LEU A 334 6.25 5.40 -11.25
CA LEU A 334 5.47 4.54 -10.35
C LEU A 334 6.18 3.22 -10.08
N GLU A 335 6.72 2.55 -11.10
CA GLU A 335 7.52 1.33 -10.93
C GLU A 335 8.73 1.58 -10.02
N GLY A 336 9.46 2.67 -10.23
CA GLY A 336 10.59 3.04 -9.38
C GLY A 336 10.17 3.30 -7.92
N PHE A 337 9.03 3.93 -7.71
CA PHE A 337 8.46 4.14 -6.37
C PHE A 337 8.05 2.81 -5.71
N LEU A 338 7.32 1.95 -6.43
CA LEU A 338 6.90 0.62 -5.97
C LEU A 338 8.10 -0.26 -5.61
N ALA A 339 9.18 -0.19 -6.38
CA ALA A 339 10.43 -0.89 -6.09
C ALA A 339 11.11 -0.36 -4.82
N ALA A 340 11.02 0.95 -4.57
CA ALA A 340 11.58 1.55 -3.36
C ALA A 340 10.76 1.21 -2.11
N MET A 341 9.44 1.14 -2.20
CA MET A 341 8.59 0.56 -1.14
C MET A 341 8.98 -0.89 -0.83
N ALA A 342 9.29 -1.66 -1.89
CA ALA A 342 9.68 -3.06 -1.78
C ALA A 342 11.11 -3.27 -1.26
N SER A 343 11.91 -2.21 -1.13
CA SER A 343 13.24 -2.27 -0.53
C SER A 343 13.64 -0.88 -0.02
N PRO A 344 13.19 -0.47 1.18
CA PRO A 344 13.45 0.85 1.77
C PRO A 344 14.92 1.07 2.17
N SER A 345 15.89 0.46 1.47
CA SER A 345 17.30 0.46 1.81
C SER A 345 17.93 1.84 1.60
N GLY A 346 17.63 2.85 2.42
CA GLY A 346 18.34 4.15 2.50
C GLY A 346 18.55 4.93 1.19
N TYR A 347 17.93 4.51 0.08
CA TYR A 347 18.21 4.95 -1.29
C TYR A 347 17.09 5.84 -1.86
N LEU A 348 16.25 6.38 -0.99
CA LEU A 348 15.30 7.44 -1.32
C LEU A 348 16.04 8.78 -1.24
N ASN A 349 16.75 9.12 -2.32
CA ASN A 349 17.57 10.32 -2.43
C ASN A 349 16.84 11.45 -3.18
N GLU A 350 17.53 12.57 -3.47
CA GLU A 350 16.99 13.70 -4.26
C GLU A 350 16.31 13.28 -5.59
N LYS A 351 16.74 12.18 -6.22
CA LYS A 351 16.10 11.67 -7.45
C LYS A 351 14.72 11.08 -7.21
N PHE A 352 14.42 10.66 -5.99
CA PHE A 352 13.09 10.20 -5.61
C PHE A 352 12.12 11.38 -5.50
N GLU A 353 12.51 12.44 -4.79
CA GLU A 353 11.71 13.67 -4.69
C GLU A 353 11.49 14.30 -6.07
N GLU A 354 12.52 14.34 -6.92
CA GLU A 354 12.41 14.84 -8.31
C GLU A 354 11.38 14.04 -9.12
N LYS A 355 11.34 12.71 -8.96
CA LYS A 355 10.36 11.85 -9.64
C LYS A 355 8.92 12.05 -9.14
N LEU A 356 8.75 12.49 -7.89
CA LEU A 356 7.44 12.71 -7.28
C LEU A 356 6.92 14.15 -7.45
N ALA A 357 7.81 15.10 -7.76
CA ALA A 357 7.44 16.50 -7.97
C ALA A 357 6.26 16.73 -8.93
N PRO A 358 6.12 16.01 -10.07
CA PRO A 358 4.97 16.17 -10.95
C PRO A 358 3.61 15.89 -10.30
N ILE A 359 3.57 15.05 -9.26
CA ILE A 359 2.35 14.71 -8.52
C ILE A 359 2.02 15.84 -7.55
N THR A 360 3.02 16.26 -6.77
CA THR A 360 2.89 17.38 -5.82
C THR A 360 2.51 18.67 -6.54
N ASP A 361 3.02 18.90 -7.75
CA ASP A 361 2.70 20.05 -8.57
C ASP A 361 1.34 19.98 -9.28
N ALA A 362 0.74 18.79 -9.40
CA ALA A 362 -0.61 18.64 -9.96
C ALA A 362 -1.70 19.20 -9.02
N TYR A 363 -1.41 19.32 -7.72
CA TYR A 363 -2.33 19.85 -6.72
C TYR A 363 -2.29 21.37 -6.66
N THR A 364 -3.45 22.00 -6.87
CA THR A 364 -3.62 23.46 -6.75
C THR A 364 -4.00 23.90 -5.33
N ASP A 365 -4.56 23.00 -4.52
CA ASP A 365 -4.88 23.29 -3.12
C ASP A 365 -3.62 23.26 -2.27
N THR A 366 -3.33 24.39 -1.59
CA THR A 366 -2.10 24.56 -0.81
C THR A 366 -2.01 23.56 0.35
N LYS A 367 -3.13 23.18 0.97
CA LYS A 367 -3.13 22.28 2.12
C LYS A 367 -2.81 20.86 1.67
N THR A 368 -3.53 20.33 0.69
CA THR A 368 -3.26 18.99 0.14
C THR A 368 -1.84 18.87 -0.41
N LYS A 369 -1.35 19.92 -1.09
CA LYS A 369 0.03 19.97 -1.57
C LYS A 369 1.05 19.88 -0.44
N ALA A 370 0.80 20.58 0.68
CA ALA A 370 1.69 20.56 1.83
C ALA A 370 1.65 19.21 2.57
N GLU A 371 0.47 18.61 2.74
CA GLU A 371 0.31 17.27 3.34
C GLU A 371 1.05 16.21 2.53
N LEU A 372 0.88 16.18 1.20
CA LEU A 372 1.59 15.24 0.33
C LEU A 372 3.11 15.47 0.37
N ALA A 373 3.58 16.72 0.42
CA ALA A 373 5.01 17.00 0.53
C ALA A 373 5.59 16.50 1.86
N MET A 374 4.84 16.58 2.96
CA MET A 374 5.24 16.01 4.25
C MET A 374 5.30 14.49 4.17
N ASP A 375 4.29 13.84 3.60
CA ASP A 375 4.29 12.38 3.45
C ASP A 375 5.49 11.92 2.60
N ILE A 376 5.81 12.61 1.50
CA ILE A 376 6.99 12.30 0.67
C ILE A 376 8.29 12.41 1.48
N ALA A 377 8.42 13.46 2.30
CA ALA A 377 9.59 13.64 3.16
C ALA A 377 9.69 12.53 4.22
N SER A 378 8.57 12.13 4.83
CA SER A 378 8.51 11.02 5.78
C SER A 378 8.89 9.69 5.13
N VAL A 379 8.42 9.43 3.90
CA VAL A 379 8.80 8.24 3.13
C VAL A 379 10.30 8.23 2.86
N ALA A 380 10.93 9.38 2.58
CA ALA A 380 12.37 9.48 2.37
C ALA A 380 13.18 9.22 3.65
N ASP A 381 12.63 9.53 4.83
CA ASP A 381 13.25 9.24 6.11
C ASP A 381 13.07 7.76 6.51
N THR A 382 13.97 6.92 6.01
CA THR A 382 13.93 5.45 6.25
C THR A 382 14.48 5.04 7.62
N GLY A 383 14.88 5.98 8.48
CA GLY A 383 15.51 5.70 9.78
C GLY A 383 14.67 4.76 10.64
N ASP A 384 13.36 4.96 10.68
CA ASP A 384 12.44 4.17 11.50
C ASP A 384 12.34 2.72 11.04
N THR A 385 12.31 2.48 9.73
CA THR A 385 12.29 1.11 9.16
C THR A 385 13.62 0.38 9.32
N TYR A 386 14.74 1.10 9.23
CA TYR A 386 16.07 0.53 9.43
C TYR A 386 16.27 0.10 10.89
N ASN A 387 15.81 0.94 11.83
CA ASN A 387 15.94 0.70 13.27
C ASN A 387 14.84 -0.19 13.85
N ALA A 388 13.81 -0.53 13.07
CA ALA A 388 12.72 -1.40 13.47
C ALA A 388 13.24 -2.73 14.08
N PRO A 389 12.72 -3.16 15.24
CA PRO A 389 13.09 -4.43 15.83
C PRO A 389 12.86 -5.61 14.86
N LYS A 390 13.78 -6.59 14.86
CA LYS A 390 13.71 -7.77 14.00
C LYS A 390 13.25 -9.03 14.72
N SER A 391 13.08 -8.94 16.03
CA SER A 391 12.54 -9.96 16.93
C SER A 391 11.67 -9.26 17.95
N GLY A 392 10.79 -9.99 18.65
CA GLY A 392 10.09 -9.44 19.81
C GLY A 392 11.05 -9.00 20.92
N TYR A 393 10.53 -8.22 21.84
CA TYR A 393 11.22 -7.84 23.07
C TYR A 393 11.63 -9.09 23.87
N VAL A 394 12.77 -8.99 24.57
CA VAL A 394 13.29 -10.01 25.48
C VAL A 394 13.83 -9.29 26.70
N VAL A 395 13.40 -9.71 27.89
CA VAL A 395 13.67 -9.00 29.15
C VAL A 395 15.14 -9.01 29.59
N GLY A 396 15.94 -9.94 29.05
CA GLY A 396 17.36 -10.10 29.37
C GLY A 396 17.61 -10.94 30.61
N ASP A 397 18.86 -10.98 31.08
CA ASP A 397 19.32 -11.92 32.11
C ASP A 397 18.99 -11.48 33.56
N ASP A 398 18.73 -10.19 33.79
CA ASP A 398 18.43 -9.62 35.11
C ASP A 398 17.22 -8.67 35.05
N PRO A 399 15.98 -9.22 35.08
CA PRO A 399 14.76 -8.43 34.96
C PRO A 399 14.48 -7.53 36.17
N TRP A 400 15.21 -7.69 37.29
CA TRP A 400 15.01 -6.91 38.52
C TRP A 400 16.05 -5.78 38.70
N ALA A 401 16.93 -5.58 37.71
CA ALA A 401 17.96 -4.56 37.78
C ALA A 401 17.38 -3.13 37.80
N ASP A 402 17.93 -2.29 38.69
CA ASP A 402 17.70 -0.84 38.69
C ASP A 402 18.17 -0.21 37.37
N ALA A 403 17.56 0.91 37.00
CA ALA A 403 18.03 1.72 35.88
C ALA A 403 19.27 2.56 36.27
N VAL A 404 20.18 2.79 35.32
CA VAL A 404 21.46 3.50 35.54
C VAL A 404 21.35 5.01 35.34
#